data_AF-A0A968NXA0-F1
#
_entry.id   AF-A0A968NXA0-F1
#
_cell.length_a   1.000
_cell.length_b   1.000
_cell.length_c   1.000
_cell.angle_alpha   90.00
_cell.angle_beta   90.00
_cell.angle_gamma   90.00
#
_symmetry.space_group_name_H-M   'P 1'
#
loop_
_entity.id
_entity.type
_entity.pdbx_description
1 polymer ?
#
loop_
_entity_poly.entity_id
_entity_poly.type
_entity_poly.pdbx_seq_one_letter_code
_entity_poly.pdbx_strand_id
1 'polypeptide(L)'
;MVRQLIDILESIEGDYSQYRRLEEFGQIVDRIMGSAKSLAVMIPSHKAVLESIGLYGELCKAVSYKASQVDNNPELYNIVVALLLDATEMLEEMVERSENEELDMRRYLTSAFIDRLKWIDQRFPSNLRGSVAIEGLLKALGV
;
A
#
# COMPACT_ATOMS: atom_id res chain seq x y z
N MET A 1 -1.17 -1.52 -14.55
CA MET A 1 -0.12 -1.36 -13.51
C MET A 1 -0.54 -2.03 -12.22
N VAL A 2 -1.78 -1.83 -11.74
CA VAL A 2 -2.27 -2.52 -10.53
C VAL A 2 -2.27 -4.04 -10.68
N ARG A 3 -2.73 -4.59 -11.82
CA ARG A 3 -2.62 -6.03 -12.10
C ARG A 3 -1.20 -6.62 -11.98
N GLN A 4 -0.16 -5.86 -12.33
CA GLN A 4 1.23 -6.33 -12.15
C GLN A 4 1.61 -6.48 -10.67
N LEU A 5 1.03 -5.67 -9.79
CA LEU A 5 1.21 -5.78 -8.35
C LEU A 5 0.56 -7.07 -7.82
N ILE A 6 -0.66 -7.38 -8.29
CA ILE A 6 -1.37 -8.63 -7.95
C ILE A 6 -0.55 -9.83 -8.42
N ASP A 7 -0.13 -9.84 -9.69
CA ASP A 7 0.67 -10.94 -10.27
C ASP A 7 1.96 -11.20 -9.46
N ILE A 8 2.61 -10.14 -8.95
CA ILE A 8 3.78 -10.28 -8.08
C ILE A 8 3.38 -10.95 -6.77
N LEU A 9 2.36 -10.43 -6.08
CA LEU A 9 1.95 -10.93 -4.77
C LEU A 9 1.47 -12.38 -4.83
N GLU A 10 0.65 -12.75 -5.82
CA GLU A 10 0.21 -14.13 -6.05
C GLU A 10 1.39 -15.06 -6.32
N SER A 11 2.37 -14.62 -7.12
CA SER A 11 3.54 -15.44 -7.45
C SER A 11 4.51 -15.68 -6.29
N ILE A 12 4.41 -14.90 -5.21
CA ILE A 12 5.27 -15.03 -4.02
C ILE A 12 4.51 -15.56 -2.79
N GLU A 13 3.19 -15.68 -2.87
CA GLU A 13 2.33 -16.10 -1.77
C GLU A 13 2.80 -17.46 -1.20
N GLY A 14 3.00 -17.51 0.12
CA GLY A 14 3.47 -18.71 0.82
C GLY A 14 4.94 -19.09 0.59
N ASP A 15 5.67 -18.40 -0.30
CA ASP A 15 7.09 -18.63 -0.57
C ASP A 15 7.97 -17.53 0.06
N TYR A 16 8.36 -17.74 1.32
CA TYR A 16 9.22 -16.81 2.05
C TYR A 16 10.58 -16.57 1.38
N SER A 17 11.08 -17.49 0.54
CA SER A 17 12.36 -17.29 -0.16
C SER A 17 12.33 -16.09 -1.10
N GLN A 18 11.12 -15.64 -1.48
CA GLN A 18 10.87 -14.52 -2.38
C GLN A 18 10.64 -13.18 -1.67
N TYR A 19 10.84 -13.07 -0.35
CA TYR A 19 10.51 -11.86 0.42
C TYR A 19 11.10 -10.55 -0.15
N ARG A 20 12.25 -10.61 -0.83
CA ARG A 20 12.87 -9.46 -1.51
C ARG A 20 12.03 -8.90 -2.66
N ARG A 21 11.13 -9.68 -3.27
CA ARG A 21 10.21 -9.22 -4.32
C ARG A 21 9.14 -8.26 -3.79
N LEU A 22 8.97 -8.14 -2.47
CA LEU A 22 8.20 -7.04 -1.89
C LEU A 22 8.84 -5.66 -2.19
N GLU A 23 10.15 -5.61 -2.43
CA GLU A 23 10.81 -4.39 -2.91
C GLU A 23 10.37 -4.03 -4.33
N GLU A 24 10.27 -5.03 -5.22
CA GLU A 24 9.78 -4.86 -6.59
C GLU A 24 8.34 -4.33 -6.60
N PHE A 25 7.48 -4.91 -5.75
CA PHE A 25 6.13 -4.38 -5.50
C PHE A 25 6.19 -2.90 -5.09
N GLY A 26 7.04 -2.57 -4.11
CA GLY A 26 7.24 -1.21 -3.61
C GLY A 26 7.65 -0.21 -4.69
N GLN A 27 8.49 -0.62 -5.63
CA GLN A 27 8.92 0.21 -6.77
C GLN A 27 7.79 0.41 -7.82
N ILE A 28 6.94 -0.58 -8.04
CA ILE A 28 5.82 -0.46 -8.97
C ILE A 28 4.74 0.46 -8.38
N VAL A 29 4.37 0.29 -7.11
CA VAL A 29 3.35 1.12 -6.47
C VAL A 29 3.81 2.57 -6.28
N ASP A 30 5.13 2.80 -6.12
CA ASP A 30 5.71 4.15 -6.11
C ASP A 30 5.42 4.92 -7.41
N ARG A 31 5.43 4.24 -8.56
CA ARG A 31 5.07 4.85 -9.85
C ARG A 31 3.59 5.22 -9.92
N ILE A 32 2.71 4.42 -9.32
CA ILE A 32 1.28 4.72 -9.21
C ILE A 32 1.08 5.94 -8.31
N MET A 33 1.69 5.94 -7.11
CA MET A 33 1.69 7.07 -6.18
C MET A 33 2.17 8.36 -6.86
N GLY A 34 3.33 8.32 -7.51
CA GLY A 34 3.91 9.50 -8.18
C GLY A 34 3.04 10.04 -9.31
N SER A 35 2.44 9.14 -10.09
CA SER A 35 1.50 9.51 -11.16
C SER A 35 0.23 10.16 -10.59
N ALA A 36 -0.37 9.59 -9.55
CA ALA A 36 -1.56 10.14 -8.90
C ALA A 36 -1.28 11.55 -8.33
N LYS A 37 -0.16 11.72 -7.60
CA LYS A 37 0.25 13.03 -7.06
C LYS A 37 0.49 14.06 -8.16
N SER A 38 1.08 13.66 -9.28
CA SER A 38 1.31 14.55 -10.44
C SER A 38 -0.01 14.97 -11.09
N LEU A 39 -0.92 14.02 -11.32
CA LEU A 39 -2.24 14.30 -11.89
C LEU A 39 -3.10 15.17 -10.98
N ALA A 40 -2.99 15.02 -9.65
CA ALA A 40 -3.73 15.85 -8.69
C ALA A 40 -3.41 17.35 -8.84
N VAL A 41 -2.18 17.68 -9.26
CA VAL A 41 -1.78 19.06 -9.56
C VAL A 41 -2.36 19.53 -10.90
N MET A 42 -2.47 18.63 -11.89
CA MET A 42 -2.92 18.94 -13.25
C MET A 42 -4.43 18.98 -13.41
N ILE A 43 -5.17 18.21 -12.58
CA ILE A 43 -6.61 18.03 -12.68
C ILE A 43 -7.26 18.42 -11.34
N PRO A 44 -7.45 19.73 -11.08
CA PRO A 44 -7.97 20.20 -9.79
C PRO A 44 -9.33 19.62 -9.40
N SER A 45 -10.18 19.30 -10.39
CA SER A 45 -11.49 18.68 -10.17
C SER A 45 -11.41 17.25 -9.59
N HIS A 46 -10.28 16.56 -9.78
CA HIS A 46 -10.03 15.20 -9.30
C HIS A 46 -8.98 15.19 -8.17
N LYS A 47 -8.60 16.36 -7.66
CA LYS A 47 -7.49 16.49 -6.72
C LYS A 47 -7.65 15.60 -5.49
N ALA A 48 -8.81 15.63 -4.84
CA ALA A 48 -9.04 14.88 -3.60
C ALA A 48 -8.91 13.36 -3.80
N VAL A 49 -9.53 12.82 -4.87
CA VAL A 49 -9.44 11.38 -5.18
C VAL A 49 -8.02 10.97 -5.55
N LEU A 50 -7.32 11.77 -6.35
CA LEU A 50 -5.93 11.50 -6.75
C LEU A 50 -4.94 11.62 -5.58
N GLU A 51 -5.16 12.56 -4.65
CA GLU A 51 -4.40 12.66 -3.41
C GLU A 51 -4.61 11.42 -2.52
N SER A 52 -5.84 10.93 -2.39
CA SER A 52 -6.15 9.69 -1.67
C SER A 52 -5.48 8.46 -2.28
N ILE A 53 -5.53 8.29 -3.61
CA ILE A 53 -4.80 7.22 -4.32
C ILE A 53 -3.30 7.34 -4.08
N GLY A 54 -2.76 8.57 -4.13
CA GLY A 54 -1.35 8.84 -3.83
C GLY A 54 -0.97 8.41 -2.41
N LEU A 55 -1.72 8.83 -1.40
CA LEU A 55 -1.47 8.47 0.01
C LEU A 55 -1.62 6.96 0.25
N TYR A 56 -2.60 6.33 -0.38
CA TYR A 56 -2.82 4.89 -0.26
C TYR A 56 -1.69 4.08 -0.93
N GLY A 57 -1.22 4.50 -2.10
CA GLY A 57 -0.05 3.93 -2.75
C GLY A 57 1.22 4.09 -1.90
N GLU A 58 1.38 5.23 -1.22
CA GLU A 58 2.48 5.47 -0.29
C GLU A 58 2.43 4.56 0.94
N LEU A 59 1.23 4.24 1.43
CA LEU A 59 1.03 3.26 2.50
C LEU A 59 1.47 1.86 2.08
N CYS A 60 1.01 1.39 0.91
CA CYS A 60 1.39 0.09 0.35
C CYS A 60 2.91 0.00 0.13
N LYS A 61 3.51 1.08 -0.39
CA LYS A 61 4.96 1.25 -0.55
C LYS A 61 5.69 1.10 0.78
N ALA A 62 5.24 1.79 1.82
CA ALA A 62 5.90 1.78 3.13
C ALA A 62 5.89 0.38 3.76
N VAL A 63 4.76 -0.32 3.71
CA VAL A 63 4.62 -1.69 4.24
C VAL A 63 5.52 -2.66 3.49
N SER A 64 5.46 -2.66 2.15
CA SER A 64 6.22 -3.58 1.31
C SER A 64 7.74 -3.40 1.44
N TYR A 65 8.25 -2.15 1.46
CA TYR A 65 9.68 -1.90 1.67
C TYR A 65 10.16 -2.30 3.06
N LYS A 66 9.38 -2.05 4.12
CA LYS A 66 9.78 -2.49 5.46
C LYS A 66 9.82 -4.02 5.51
N ALA A 67 8.80 -4.69 4.98
CA ALA A 67 8.73 -6.15 4.98
C ALA A 67 9.84 -6.81 4.15
N SER A 68 10.27 -6.21 3.02
CA SER A 68 11.38 -6.73 2.22
C SER A 68 12.74 -6.71 2.95
N GLN A 69 12.84 -5.96 4.06
CA GLN A 69 14.04 -5.87 4.90
C GLN A 69 13.99 -6.79 6.14
N VAL A 70 12.88 -7.50 6.37
CA VAL A 70 12.76 -8.40 7.53
C VAL A 70 13.21 -9.82 7.18
N ASP A 71 14.41 -10.16 7.64
CA ASP A 71 14.94 -11.51 7.54
C ASP A 71 14.41 -12.44 8.66
N ASN A 72 14.36 -13.74 8.37
CA ASN A 72 13.96 -14.83 9.26
C ASN A 72 12.58 -14.68 9.91
N ASN A 73 11.58 -14.15 9.19
CA ASN A 73 10.19 -14.06 9.71
C ASN A 73 9.11 -14.44 8.68
N PRO A 74 8.94 -15.75 8.38
CA PRO A 74 7.93 -16.23 7.43
C PRO A 74 6.48 -15.91 7.81
N GLU A 75 6.18 -15.84 9.10
CA GLU A 75 4.83 -15.54 9.59
C GLU A 75 4.43 -14.09 9.24
N LEU A 76 5.30 -13.13 9.59
CA LEU A 76 5.08 -11.73 9.22
C LEU A 76 5.00 -11.56 7.70
N TYR A 77 5.86 -12.26 6.96
CA TYR A 77 5.84 -12.24 5.50
C TYR A 77 4.47 -12.64 4.94
N ASN A 78 3.92 -13.78 5.35
CA ASN A 78 2.61 -14.24 4.86
C ASN A 78 1.49 -13.25 5.19
N ILE A 79 1.51 -12.67 6.40
CA ILE A 79 0.52 -11.67 6.82
C ILE A 79 0.66 -10.38 6.00
N VAL A 80 1.88 -9.96 5.69
CA VAL A 80 2.13 -8.79 4.84
C VAL A 80 1.67 -9.04 3.40
N VAL A 81 1.99 -10.20 2.82
CA VAL A 81 1.53 -10.53 1.45
C VAL A 81 0.01 -10.53 1.37
N ALA A 82 -0.67 -11.15 2.33
CA ALA A 82 -2.13 -11.14 2.41
C ALA A 82 -2.70 -9.71 2.57
N LEU A 83 -2.12 -8.89 3.45
CA LEU A 83 -2.52 -7.48 3.58
C LEU A 83 -2.33 -6.71 2.27
N LEU A 84 -1.20 -6.92 1.58
CA LEU A 84 -0.89 -6.21 0.33
C LEU A 84 -1.76 -6.70 -0.82
N LEU A 85 -2.22 -7.95 -0.83
CA LEU A 85 -3.23 -8.44 -1.79
C LEU A 85 -4.54 -7.67 -1.59
N ASP A 86 -5.10 -7.70 -0.37
CA ASP A 86 -6.30 -6.95 0.01
C ASP A 86 -6.15 -5.46 -0.38
N ALA A 87 -4.99 -4.87 -0.08
CA ALA A 87 -4.72 -3.47 -0.38
C ALA A 87 -4.61 -3.18 -1.88
N THR A 88 -4.06 -4.11 -2.66
CA THR A 88 -3.90 -3.92 -4.10
C THR A 88 -5.24 -4.00 -4.82
N GLU A 89 -6.14 -4.88 -4.39
CA GLU A 89 -7.53 -4.93 -4.88
C GLU A 89 -8.26 -3.61 -4.58
N MET A 90 -8.11 -3.08 -3.36
CA MET A 90 -8.67 -1.77 -3.00
C MET A 90 -8.08 -0.66 -3.87
N LEU A 91 -6.77 -0.67 -4.12
CA LEU A 91 -6.12 0.31 -4.99
C LEU A 91 -6.63 0.22 -6.43
N GLU A 92 -6.93 -0.97 -6.93
CA GLU A 92 -7.55 -1.17 -8.25
C GLU A 92 -8.91 -0.49 -8.30
N GLU A 93 -9.77 -0.78 -7.31
CA GLU A 93 -11.11 -0.19 -7.21
C GLU A 93 -11.04 1.34 -7.13
N MET A 94 -10.13 1.89 -6.31
CA MET A 94 -9.94 3.33 -6.19
C MET A 94 -9.54 3.97 -7.54
N VAL A 95 -8.66 3.32 -8.30
CA VAL A 95 -8.22 3.81 -9.61
C VAL A 95 -9.36 3.75 -10.62
N GLU A 96 -10.12 2.66 -10.67
CA GLU A 96 -11.25 2.49 -11.60
C GLU A 96 -12.38 3.49 -11.31
N ARG A 97 -12.63 3.82 -10.04
CA ARG A 97 -13.69 4.77 -9.64
C ARG A 97 -13.26 6.22 -9.73
N SER A 98 -11.96 6.48 -9.91
CA SER A 98 -11.39 7.83 -9.85
C SER A 98 -11.97 8.81 -10.88
N GLU A 99 -12.53 8.31 -11.99
CA GLU A 99 -13.10 9.13 -13.05
C GLU A 99 -14.51 9.68 -12.73
N ASN A 100 -15.21 9.10 -11.75
CA ASN A 100 -16.66 9.31 -11.62
C ASN A 100 -17.14 9.66 -10.21
N GLU A 101 -16.32 9.46 -9.17
CA GLU A 101 -16.82 9.53 -7.79
C GLU A 101 -15.81 10.10 -6.79
N GLU A 102 -16.32 10.75 -5.74
CA GLU A 102 -15.54 11.01 -4.53
C GLU A 102 -15.30 9.71 -3.77
N LEU A 103 -14.04 9.43 -3.40
CA LEU A 103 -13.70 8.27 -2.59
C LEU A 103 -13.90 8.57 -1.10
N ASP A 104 -14.76 7.77 -0.44
CA ASP A 104 -14.83 7.72 1.02
C ASP A 104 -13.83 6.69 1.55
N MET A 105 -12.67 7.18 2.03
CA MET A 105 -11.59 6.33 2.52
C MET A 105 -11.99 5.39 3.66
N ARG A 106 -13.05 5.70 4.42
CA ARG A 106 -13.53 4.83 5.52
C ARG A 106 -14.15 3.52 5.02
N ARG A 107 -14.57 3.47 3.75
CA ARG A 107 -15.07 2.24 3.11
C ARG A 107 -13.94 1.27 2.81
N TYR A 108 -12.77 1.80 2.44
CA TYR A 108 -11.59 1.03 2.10
C TYR A 108 -10.76 0.69 3.37
N LEU A 109 -10.55 1.68 4.23
CA LEU A 109 -9.77 1.55 5.47
C LEU A 109 -10.68 1.14 6.64
N THR A 110 -11.20 -0.08 6.56
CA THR A 110 -12.01 -0.66 7.65
C THR A 110 -11.19 -0.78 8.94
N SER A 111 -11.86 -0.83 10.10
CA SER A 111 -11.20 -1.04 11.39
C SER A 111 -10.33 -2.30 11.39
N ALA A 112 -10.82 -3.39 10.80
CA ALA A 112 -10.07 -4.64 10.69
C ALA A 112 -8.78 -4.49 9.86
N PHE A 113 -8.83 -3.76 8.74
CA PHE A 113 -7.64 -3.47 7.94
C PHE A 113 -6.64 -2.62 8.72
N ILE A 114 -7.12 -1.55 9.38
CA ILE A 114 -6.30 -0.66 10.19
C ILE A 114 -5.65 -1.40 11.35
N ASP A 115 -6.39 -2.28 12.03
CA ASP A 115 -5.88 -3.06 13.15
C ASP A 115 -4.80 -4.05 12.68
N ARG A 116 -5.00 -4.72 11.54
CA ARG A 116 -3.99 -5.60 10.94
C ARG A 116 -2.73 -4.81 10.55
N LEU A 117 -2.90 -3.66 9.93
CA LEU A 117 -1.79 -2.77 9.55
C LEU A 117 -1.00 -2.25 10.77
N LYS A 118 -1.69 -1.82 11.83
CA LYS A 118 -1.06 -1.39 13.09
C LYS A 118 -0.30 -2.53 13.75
N TRP A 119 -0.89 -3.74 13.75
CA TRP A 119 -0.22 -4.92 14.25
C TRP A 119 1.07 -5.20 13.46
N ILE A 120 1.03 -5.12 12.12
CA ILE A 120 2.22 -5.30 11.26
C ILE A 120 3.28 -4.25 11.57
N ASP A 121 2.92 -2.96 11.67
CA ASP A 121 3.89 -1.89 11.93
C ASP A 121 4.64 -2.08 13.25
N GLN A 122 3.96 -2.62 14.27
CA GLN A 122 4.58 -2.97 15.56
C GLN A 122 5.54 -4.16 15.49
N ARG A 123 5.48 -4.99 14.43
CA ARG A 123 6.40 -6.12 14.21
C ARG A 123 7.65 -5.72 13.43
N PHE A 124 7.66 -4.54 12.81
CA PHE A 124 8.85 -4.06 12.13
C PHE A 124 9.91 -3.57 13.12
N PRO A 125 11.19 -3.96 12.96
CA PRO A 125 12.28 -3.39 13.72
C PRO A 125 12.34 -1.86 13.56
N SER A 126 12.59 -1.15 14.66
CA SER A 126 12.58 0.33 14.68
C SER A 126 13.69 0.97 13.85
N ASN A 127 14.72 0.21 13.48
CA ASN A 127 15.84 0.64 12.66
C ASN A 127 15.62 0.43 11.15
N LEU A 128 14.48 -0.14 10.74
CA LEU A 128 14.19 -0.32 9.32
C LEU A 128 14.01 1.02 8.61
N ARG A 129 14.50 1.08 7.37
CA ARG A 129 14.32 2.26 6.53
C ARG A 129 12.90 2.27 5.96
N GLY A 130 12.19 3.37 6.17
CA GLY A 130 10.94 3.69 5.49
C GLY A 130 10.88 5.20 5.31
N SER A 131 10.42 5.67 4.14
CA SER A 131 10.38 7.11 3.84
C SER A 131 9.37 7.87 4.71
N VAL A 132 8.32 7.21 5.19
CA VAL A 132 7.21 7.82 5.94
C VAL A 132 6.68 6.85 7.01
N ALA A 133 6.23 7.39 8.14
CA ALA A 133 5.59 6.64 9.21
C ALA A 133 4.13 6.27 8.83
N ILE A 134 3.77 5.00 9.04
CA ILE A 134 2.43 4.46 8.69
C ILE A 134 1.31 5.22 9.42
N GLU A 135 1.51 5.55 10.70
CA GLU A 135 0.55 6.35 11.47
C GLU A 135 0.29 7.74 10.85
N GLY A 136 1.33 8.38 10.32
CA GLY A 136 1.21 9.66 9.63
C GLY A 136 0.37 9.56 8.35
N LEU A 137 0.50 8.46 7.61
CA LEU A 137 -0.27 8.21 6.38
C LEU A 137 -1.74 7.92 6.69
N LEU A 138 -2.03 7.13 7.73
CA LEU A 138 -3.42 6.87 8.16
C LEU A 138 -4.13 8.17 8.54
N LYS A 139 -3.47 9.03 9.32
CA LYS A 139 -4.00 10.34 9.68
C LYS A 139 -4.25 11.22 8.45
N ALA A 140 -3.36 11.18 7.46
CA ALA A 140 -3.53 11.93 6.20
C ALA A 140 -4.70 11.39 5.35
N LEU A 141 -5.00 10.10 5.45
CA LEU A 141 -6.15 9.44 4.83
C LEU A 141 -7.47 9.65 5.60
N GLY A 142 -7.44 10.37 6.73
CA GLY A 142 -8.63 10.73 7.51
C GLY A 142 -9.16 9.61 8.40
N VAL A 143 -8.30 8.64 8.75
CA VAL A 143 -8.60 7.52 9.67
C VAL A 143 -7.63 7.42 10.84
#